data_AF-A0A1W2TM80-F1
#
_entry.id   AF-A0A1W2TM80-F1
#
_cell.length_a   1.000
_cell.length_b   1.000
_cell.length_c   1.000
_cell.angle_alpha   90.00
_cell.angle_beta   90.00
_cell.angle_gamma   90.00
#
_symmetry.space_group_name_H-M   'P 1'
#
loop_
_entity.id
_entity.type
_entity.pdbx_description
1 polymer ?
#
loop_
_entity_poly.entity_id
_entity_poly.type
_entity_poly.pdbx_seq_one_letter_code
_entity_poly.pdbx_strand_id
1 'polypeptide(L)'
;MCFFEQTRWMCGFWRWGHFREQCNREYRTGETCGLKFVYRTNDQPEVCKLCKDIEKKRRKLAKLESDLLRWSAEKNRSASIEKAQKDWGEVNAAIKVMDDRHNERTYRTV
;
A
#
# COMPACT_ATOMS: atom_id res chain seq x y z
N MET A 1 -20.24 20.65 2.23
CA MET A 1 -19.67 19.70 1.26
C MET A 1 -18.38 20.26 0.67
N CYS A 2 -17.24 19.91 1.24
CA CYS A 2 -15.95 20.44 0.80
C CYS A 2 -15.43 19.62 -0.39
N PHE A 3 -14.92 20.30 -1.41
CA PHE A 3 -14.43 19.65 -2.62
C PHE A 3 -12.90 19.47 -2.53
N PHE A 4 -12.45 18.26 -2.82
CA PHE A 4 -11.04 17.86 -2.81
C PHE A 4 -10.68 17.22 -4.15
N GLU A 5 -9.42 17.36 -4.56
CA GLU A 5 -8.89 16.53 -5.62
C GLU A 5 -8.78 15.07 -5.15
N GLN A 6 -8.82 14.15 -6.10
CA GLN A 6 -8.56 12.74 -5.87
C GLN A 6 -7.36 12.35 -6.74
N THR A 7 -6.35 11.73 -6.16
CA THR A 7 -5.30 11.07 -6.96
C THR A 7 -5.62 9.59 -7.05
N ARG A 8 -5.69 9.04 -8.26
CA ARG A 8 -5.91 7.61 -8.50
C ARG A 8 -4.75 7.06 -9.33
N TRP A 9 -4.18 5.93 -8.92
CA TRP A 9 -3.10 5.26 -9.66
C TRP A 9 -3.65 4.15 -10.54
N MET A 10 -2.84 3.71 -11.51
CA MET A 10 -3.18 2.62 -12.43
C MET A 10 -3.60 1.32 -11.70
N CYS A 11 -3.06 1.08 -10.50
CA CYS A 11 -3.42 -0.08 -9.67
C CYS A 11 -4.77 0.07 -8.94
N GLY A 12 -5.52 1.15 -9.19
CA GLY A 12 -6.82 1.44 -8.56
C GLY A 12 -6.72 2.09 -7.17
N PHE A 13 -5.55 2.08 -6.55
CA PHE A 13 -5.32 2.80 -5.30
C PHE A 13 -5.62 4.28 -5.49
N TRP A 14 -6.19 4.93 -4.47
CA TRP A 14 -6.44 6.36 -4.51
C TRP A 14 -6.25 7.04 -3.15
N ARG A 15 -6.10 8.36 -3.16
CA ARG A 15 -6.07 9.19 -1.96
C ARG A 15 -6.70 10.55 -2.22
N TRP A 16 -7.20 11.18 -1.15
CA TRP A 16 -7.55 12.59 -1.17
C TRP A 16 -6.30 13.44 -1.43
N GLY A 17 -6.42 14.34 -2.39
CA GLY A 17 -5.43 15.34 -2.76
C GLY A 17 -5.75 16.69 -2.12
N HIS A 18 -5.42 17.77 -2.84
CA HIS A 18 -5.56 19.12 -2.34
C HIS A 18 -7.03 19.54 -2.18
N PHE A 19 -7.28 20.36 -1.16
CA PHE A 19 -8.55 21.05 -1.01
C PHE A 19 -8.74 22.07 -2.14
N ARG A 20 -9.94 22.14 -2.70
CA ARG A 20 -10.26 23.03 -3.83
C ARG A 20 -11.24 24.11 -3.45
N GLU A 21 -12.36 23.72 -2.89
CA GLU A 21 -13.48 24.63 -2.67
C GLU A 21 -14.24 24.30 -1.39
N GLN A 22 -14.53 25.34 -0.61
CA GLN A 22 -15.41 25.28 0.55
C GLN A 22 -16.86 25.33 0.08
N CYS A 23 -17.75 24.52 0.64
CA CYS A 23 -19.17 24.66 0.27
C CYS A 23 -19.76 25.99 0.76
N ASN A 24 -20.75 26.46 0.02
CA ASN A 24 -21.62 27.58 0.36
C ASN A 24 -22.42 27.40 1.67
N ARG A 25 -22.47 26.18 2.24
CA ARG A 25 -23.18 25.89 3.50
C ARG A 25 -22.32 26.04 4.75
N GLU A 26 -21.00 26.04 4.61
CA GLU A 26 -20.07 26.13 5.74
C GLU A 26 -19.59 27.58 5.82
N TYR A 27 -20.06 28.30 6.83
CA TYR A 27 -19.81 29.73 6.97
C TYR A 27 -18.48 30.02 7.67
N ARG A 28 -17.91 29.04 8.39
CA ARG A 28 -16.70 29.25 9.19
C ARG A 28 -15.43 28.89 8.42
N THR A 29 -14.51 29.85 8.36
CA THR A 29 -13.15 29.64 7.86
C THR A 29 -12.39 28.72 8.81
N GLY A 30 -12.05 27.51 8.37
CA GLY A 30 -11.22 26.56 9.13
C GLY A 30 -11.92 25.28 9.60
N GLU A 31 -13.25 25.20 9.55
CA GLU A 31 -13.98 23.97 9.84
C GLU A 31 -14.33 23.25 8.52
N THR A 32 -13.86 22.01 8.33
CA THR A 32 -14.31 21.19 7.19
C THR A 32 -15.61 20.50 7.56
N CYS A 33 -16.65 20.66 6.74
CA CYS A 33 -18.02 20.14 6.93
C CYS A 33 -18.19 18.60 7.04
N GLY A 34 -17.14 17.82 7.36
CA GLY A 34 -17.14 16.36 7.50
C GLY A 34 -17.28 15.58 6.18
N LEU A 35 -18.05 16.12 5.24
CA LEU A 35 -18.36 15.53 3.94
C LEU A 35 -17.36 16.00 2.87
N LYS A 36 -16.67 15.04 2.25
CA LYS A 36 -15.69 15.28 1.17
C LYS A 36 -16.27 14.84 -0.17
N PHE A 37 -16.20 15.72 -1.15
CA PHE A 37 -16.56 15.43 -2.54
C PHE A 37 -15.34 15.47 -3.44
N VAL A 38 -15.37 14.69 -4.51
CA VAL A 38 -14.35 14.72 -5.55
C VAL A 38 -14.60 15.92 -6.46
N TYR A 39 -13.64 16.85 -6.52
CA TYR A 39 -13.62 17.95 -7.49
C TYR A 39 -13.12 17.46 -8.85
N ARG A 40 -11.95 16.79 -8.83
CA ARG A 40 -11.27 16.27 -10.01
C ARG A 40 -10.48 15.03 -9.62
N THR A 41 -10.52 14.01 -10.47
CA THR A 41 -9.63 12.85 -10.38
C THR A 41 -8.41 13.07 -11.26
N ASN A 42 -7.25 13.01 -10.64
CA ASN A 42 -5.93 13.04 -11.26
C ASN A 42 -5.43 11.61 -11.38
N ASP A 43 -5.62 11.02 -12.56
CA ASP A 43 -5.12 9.69 -12.87
C ASP A 43 -3.60 9.70 -13.04
N GLN A 44 -2.92 8.77 -12.38
CA GLN A 44 -1.48 8.58 -12.42
C GLN A 44 -1.19 7.30 -13.21
N PRO A 45 -0.34 7.37 -14.26
CA PRO A 45 -0.02 6.22 -15.10
C PRO A 45 0.86 5.19 -14.37
N GLU A 46 1.50 5.58 -13.27
CA GLU A 46 2.33 4.66 -12.50
C GLU A 46 1.51 3.85 -11.48
N VAL A 47 2.10 2.74 -11.01
CA VAL A 47 1.62 2.05 -9.81
C VAL A 47 1.89 2.89 -8.56
N CYS A 48 1.05 2.74 -7.54
CA CYS A 48 1.20 3.51 -6.31
C CYS A 48 2.49 3.12 -5.55
N LYS A 49 2.93 4.01 -4.65
CA LYS A 49 4.10 3.76 -3.79
C LYS A 49 3.97 2.46 -2.99
N LEU A 50 2.76 2.14 -2.52
CA LEU A 50 2.51 0.91 -1.76
C LEU A 50 2.79 -0.34 -2.59
N CYS A 51 2.35 -0.40 -3.84
CA CYS A 51 2.70 -1.49 -4.77
C CYS A 51 4.22 -1.59 -4.97
N LYS A 52 4.91 -0.46 -5.14
CA LYS A 52 6.38 -0.45 -5.29
C LYS A 52 7.07 -1.01 -4.04
N ASP A 53 6.57 -0.71 -2.85
CA ASP A 53 7.13 -1.22 -1.58
C ASP A 53 6.79 -2.70 -1.34
N ILE A 54 5.60 -3.16 -1.74
CA ILE A 54 5.21 -4.59 -1.75
C ILE A 54 6.14 -5.37 -2.67
N GLU A 55 6.38 -4.87 -3.89
CA GLU A 55 7.25 -5.50 -4.87
C GLU A 55 8.69 -5.68 -4.35
N LYS A 56 9.23 -4.67 -3.66
CA LYS A 56 10.54 -4.80 -2.99
C LYS A 56 10.55 -5.92 -1.94
N LYS A 57 9.48 -6.06 -1.16
CA LYS A 57 9.36 -7.15 -0.17
C LYS A 57 9.20 -8.52 -0.84
N ARG A 58 8.45 -8.62 -1.94
CA ARG A 58 8.32 -9.85 -2.73
C ARG A 58 9.66 -10.32 -3.27
N ARG A 59 10.50 -9.40 -3.77
CA ARG A 59 11.88 -9.72 -4.18
C ARG A 59 12.74 -10.23 -3.02
N LYS A 60 12.62 -9.63 -1.83
CA LYS A 60 13.30 -10.13 -0.62
C LYS A 60 12.82 -11.54 -0.25
N LEU A 61 11.52 -11.79 -0.32
CA LEU A 61 10.92 -13.09 -0.03
C LEU A 61 11.42 -14.17 -0.99
N ALA A 62 11.42 -13.89 -2.31
CA ALA A 62 11.91 -14.80 -3.34
C ALA A 62 13.40 -15.14 -3.14
N LYS A 63 14.22 -14.17 -2.73
CA LYS A 63 15.62 -14.41 -2.38
C LYS A 63 15.75 -15.35 -1.18
N LEU A 64 14.99 -15.11 -0.11
CA LEU A 64 15.01 -15.97 1.08
C LEU A 64 14.58 -17.40 0.75
N GLU A 65 13.56 -17.57 -0.08
CA GLU A 65 13.10 -18.88 -0.53
C GLU A 65 14.18 -19.63 -1.34
N SER A 66 14.85 -18.94 -2.26
CA SER A 66 15.98 -19.51 -3.00
C SER A 66 17.15 -19.89 -2.10
N ASP A 67 17.48 -19.05 -1.10
CA ASP A 67 18.55 -19.34 -0.13
C ASP A 67 18.20 -20.55 0.76
N LEU A 68 16.95 -20.65 1.21
CA LEU A 68 16.45 -21.77 2.00
C LEU A 68 16.51 -23.10 1.25
N LEU A 69 16.07 -23.12 -0.01
CA LEU A 69 16.13 -24.31 -0.86
C LEU A 69 17.58 -24.80 -1.03
N ARG A 70 18.50 -23.86 -1.30
CA ARG A 70 19.92 -24.18 -1.46
C ARG A 70 20.55 -24.70 -0.16
N TRP A 71 20.32 -24.02 0.96
CA TRP A 71 20.90 -24.43 2.25
C TRP A 71 20.34 -25.75 2.78
N SER A 72 19.07 -26.03 2.48
CA SER A 72 18.45 -27.32 2.83
C SER A 72 19.20 -28.50 2.19
N ALA A 73 19.68 -28.35 0.95
CA ALA A 73 20.47 -29.36 0.27
C ALA A 73 21.89 -29.54 0.86
N GLU A 74 22.51 -28.47 1.37
CA GLU A 74 23.88 -28.49 1.91
C GLU A 74 23.99 -29.13 3.32
N LYS A 75 22.87 -29.31 4.05
CA LYS A 75 22.75 -29.95 5.38
C LYS A 75 23.63 -29.43 6.54
N ASN A 76 24.52 -28.45 6.31
CA ASN A 76 25.47 -27.94 7.32
C ASN A 76 25.18 -26.49 7.79
N ARG A 77 23.94 -26.00 7.63
CA ARG A 77 23.57 -24.59 7.93
C ARG A 77 22.29 -24.45 8.76
N SER A 78 22.07 -25.32 9.74
CA SER A 78 20.82 -25.36 10.53
C SER A 78 20.42 -24.02 11.14
N ALA A 79 21.34 -23.33 11.83
CA ALA A 79 21.05 -22.02 12.45
C ALA A 79 20.73 -20.91 11.42
N SER A 80 21.37 -20.93 10.25
CA SER A 80 21.08 -19.95 9.18
C SER A 80 19.72 -20.23 8.52
N ILE A 81 19.37 -21.51 8.37
CA ILE A 81 18.06 -21.94 7.85
C ILE A 81 16.94 -21.49 8.80
N GLU A 82 17.08 -21.73 10.10
CA GLU A 82 16.08 -21.33 11.10
C GLU A 82 15.84 -19.82 11.08
N LYS A 83 16.92 -19.03 11.08
CA LYS A 83 16.82 -17.57 10.98
C LYS A 83 16.14 -17.13 9.68
N ALA A 84 16.52 -17.70 8.54
CA ALA A 84 15.94 -17.35 7.26
C ALA A 84 14.45 -17.75 7.15
N GLN A 85 14.04 -18.86 7.77
CA GLN A 85 12.63 -19.25 7.87
C GLN A 85 11.82 -18.25 8.69
N LYS A 86 12.36 -17.78 9.82
CA LYS A 86 11.74 -16.73 10.62
C LYS A 86 11.60 -15.43 9.82
N ASP A 87 12.69 -14.97 9.20
CA ASP A 87 12.69 -13.77 8.36
C ASP A 87 11.71 -13.90 7.19
N TRP A 88 11.60 -15.09 6.58
CA TRP A 88 10.64 -15.37 5.52
C TRP A 88 9.20 -15.21 6.03
N GLY A 89 8.89 -15.77 7.20
CA GLY A 89 7.56 -15.67 7.81
C GLY A 89 7.17 -14.22 8.10
N GLU A 90 8.09 -13.44 8.67
CA GLU A 90 7.86 -12.02 8.97
C GLU A 90 7.65 -11.18 7.71
N VAL A 91 8.46 -11.40 6.67
CA VAL A 91 8.33 -10.68 5.39
C VAL A 91 7.01 -11.06 4.70
N ASN A 92 6.64 -12.34 4.71
CA ASN A 92 5.40 -12.81 4.10
C ASN A 92 4.17 -12.23 4.82
N ALA A 93 4.16 -12.23 6.16
CA ALA A 93 3.09 -11.62 6.95
C ALA A 93 2.97 -10.11 6.66
N ALA A 94 4.10 -9.40 6.58
CA ALA A 94 4.10 -7.98 6.23
C ALA A 94 3.55 -7.71 4.82
N ILE A 95 3.86 -8.57 3.84
CA ILE A 95 3.29 -8.46 2.48
C ILE A 95 1.76 -8.60 2.53
N LYS A 96 1.24 -9.61 3.21
CA LYS A 96 -0.22 -9.82 3.34
C LYS A 96 -0.94 -8.60 3.89
N VAL A 97 -0.45 -8.05 5.01
CA VAL A 97 -1.03 -6.83 5.62
C VAL A 97 -0.98 -5.63 4.66
N MET A 98 0.09 -5.51 3.87
CA MET A 98 0.23 -4.43 2.90
C MET A 98 -0.72 -4.59 1.71
N ASP A 99 -0.91 -5.82 1.22
CA ASP A 99 -1.86 -6.16 0.16
C ASP A 99 -3.30 -5.94 0.63
N ASP A 100 -3.65 -6.35 1.85
CA ASP A 100 -4.99 -6.12 2.42
C ASP A 100 -5.32 -4.63 2.51
N ARG A 101 -4.39 -3.83 3.05
CA ARG A 101 -4.53 -2.37 3.12
C ARG A 101 -4.65 -1.73 1.74
N HIS A 102 -3.96 -2.28 0.73
CA HIS A 102 -4.07 -1.81 -0.64
C HIS A 102 -5.46 -2.11 -1.21
N ASN A 103 -5.94 -3.33 -1.01
CA ASN A 103 -7.25 -3.79 -1.49
C ASN A 103 -8.40 -3.03 -0.83
N GLU A 104 -8.35 -2.85 0.49
CA GLU A 104 -9.32 -2.04 1.23
C GLU A 104 -9.49 -0.66 0.60
N ARG A 105 -8.39 0.01 0.26
CA ARG A 105 -8.47 1.35 -0.34
C ARG A 105 -8.85 1.37 -1.81
N THR A 106 -8.60 0.28 -2.52
CA THR A 106 -8.95 0.16 -3.95
C THR A 106 -10.45 -0.10 -4.12
N TYR A 107 -11.04 -0.93 -3.26
CA TYR A 107 -12.43 -1.38 -3.38
C TYR A 107 -13.41 -0.66 -2.47
N ARG A 108 -12.95 0.13 -1.49
CA ARG A 108 -13.85 0.96 -0.69
C ARG A 108 -14.39 2.07 -1.57
N THR A 109 -15.65 1.90 -1.98
CA THR A 109 -16.48 2.93 -2.60
C THR A 109 -16.45 4.18 -1.73
N VAL A 110 -16.24 5.32 -2.38
CA VAL A 110 -16.15 6.68 -1.79
C VAL A 110 -17.41 7.00 -0.99
#